data_AF-A0A6G3QST1-F1
#
_entry.id   AF-A0A6G3QST1-F1
#
_cell.length_a   1.000
_cell.length_b   1.000
_cell.length_c   1.000
_cell.angle_alpha   90.00
_cell.angle_beta   90.00
_cell.angle_gamma   90.00
#
_symmetry.space_group_name_H-M   'P 1'
#
loop_
_entity.id
_entity.type
_entity.pdbx_description
1 polymer ?
#
loop_
_entity_poly.entity_id
_entity_poly.type
_entity_poly.pdbx_seq_one_letter_code
_entity_poly.pdbx_strand_id
1 'polypeptide(L)'
;VERPGRALPLRRLARTVLSPRERRELAAAPAGRRQELFLRYWTVKEAYLKAIGSGLRFPMTACEFDVGTGRPRLRSLGAGHEHARYTFRQWAAPDGAFLAVAVQGGTVHGPERDVPVRVRTPRPREESPQPTAF
;
A
#
# COMPACT_ATOMS: atom_id res chain seq x y z
N VAL A 1 -1.11 -2.66 -8.70
CA VAL A 1 -2.45 -2.06 -8.54
C VAL A 1 -3.40 -3.20 -8.25
N GLU A 2 -3.86 -3.32 -7.02
CA GLU A 2 -4.82 -4.35 -6.61
C GLU A 2 -6.23 -3.87 -6.96
N ARG A 3 -7.06 -4.74 -7.57
CA ARG A 3 -8.40 -4.36 -8.05
C ARG A 3 -9.44 -4.50 -6.91
N PRO A 4 -10.29 -3.48 -6.68
CA PRO A 4 -11.23 -3.45 -5.56
C PRO A 4 -12.44 -4.41 -5.67
N GLY A 5 -12.63 -5.12 -6.79
CA GLY A 5 -13.83 -5.92 -7.07
C GLY A 5 -13.79 -7.41 -6.69
N ARG A 6 -12.66 -7.96 -6.20
CA ARG A 6 -12.60 -9.35 -5.74
C ARG A 6 -12.73 -9.37 -4.22
N ALA A 7 -13.67 -10.16 -3.69
CA ALA A 7 -13.70 -10.45 -2.26
C ALA A 7 -12.35 -11.06 -1.85
N LEU A 8 -11.51 -10.25 -1.22
CA LEU A 8 -10.21 -10.69 -0.76
C LEU A 8 -10.43 -11.63 0.42
N PRO A 9 -9.73 -12.78 0.50
CA PRO A 9 -9.72 -13.60 1.71
C PRO A 9 -8.95 -12.86 2.81
N LEU A 10 -9.56 -11.79 3.33
CA LEU A 10 -8.95 -10.74 4.13
C LEU A 10 -8.26 -11.32 5.36
N ARG A 11 -8.89 -12.30 6.01
CA ARG A 11 -8.31 -13.01 7.17
C ARG A 11 -7.03 -13.75 6.83
N ARG A 12 -6.97 -14.43 5.67
CA ARG A 12 -5.78 -15.18 5.25
C ARG A 12 -4.66 -14.22 4.88
N LEU A 13 -4.97 -13.20 4.09
CA LEU A 13 -3.99 -12.23 3.61
C LEU A 13 -3.47 -11.34 4.75
N ALA A 14 -4.33 -10.96 5.70
CA ALA A 14 -3.90 -10.23 6.90
C ALA A 14 -2.84 -10.98 7.71
N ARG A 15 -2.85 -12.31 7.75
CA ARG A 15 -1.81 -13.09 8.45
C ARG A 15 -0.46 -13.07 7.75
N THR A 16 -0.43 -12.92 6.42
CA THR A 16 0.80 -12.91 5.62
C THR A 16 1.35 -11.51 5.38
N VAL A 17 0.49 -10.48 5.45
CA VAL A 17 0.85 -9.09 5.17
C VAL A 17 1.06 -8.27 6.44
N LEU A 18 0.21 -8.46 7.45
CA LEU A 18 0.16 -7.57 8.61
C LEU A 18 0.94 -8.12 9.80
N SER A 19 1.62 -7.21 10.50
CA SER A 19 2.23 -7.47 11.80
C SER A 19 1.15 -7.79 12.86
N PRO A 20 1.51 -8.41 13.99
CA PRO A 20 0.56 -8.62 15.09
C PRO A 20 -0.15 -7.34 15.54
N ARG A 21 0.54 -6.19 15.53
CA ARG A 21 -0.05 -4.89 15.89
C ARG A 21 -1.09 -4.45 14.88
N GLU A 22 -0.72 -4.42 13.61
CA GLU A 22 -1.62 -4.00 12.52
C GLU A 22 -2.84 -4.92 12.41
N ARG A 23 -2.71 -6.22 12.73
CA ARG A 23 -3.85 -7.14 12.81
C ARG A 23 -4.82 -6.78 13.94
N ARG A 24 -4.32 -6.34 15.10
CA ARG A 24 -5.18 -5.87 16.21
C ARG A 24 -5.93 -4.61 15.81
N GLU A 25 -5.26 -3.68 15.14
CA GLU A 25 -5.90 -2.46 14.62
C GLU A 25 -6.94 -2.77 13.55
N LEU A 26 -6.65 -3.69 12.63
CA LEU A 26 -7.61 -4.17 11.65
C LEU A 26 -8.84 -4.82 12.32
N ALA A 27 -8.64 -5.60 13.38
CA ALA A 27 -9.74 -6.24 14.11
C ALA A 27 -10.61 -5.21 14.85
N ALA A 28 -9.99 -4.17 15.42
CA ALA A 28 -10.67 -3.09 16.11
C ALA A 28 -11.43 -2.13 15.17
N ALA A 29 -11.04 -2.06 13.90
CA ALA A 29 -11.71 -1.18 12.93
C ALA A 29 -13.16 -1.64 12.62
N PRO A 30 -14.11 -0.70 12.40
CA PRO A 30 -15.47 -1.00 11.96
C PRO A 30 -15.47 -1.87 10.69
N ALA A 31 -16.43 -2.80 10.57
CA ALA A 31 -16.46 -3.78 9.47
C ALA A 31 -16.32 -3.14 8.08
N GLY A 32 -17.03 -2.03 7.82
CA GLY A 32 -16.97 -1.29 6.54
C GLY A 32 -15.64 -0.56 6.28
N ARG A 33 -14.76 -0.43 7.28
CA ARG A 33 -13.44 0.24 7.16
C ARG A 33 -12.28 -0.76 7.08
N ARG A 34 -12.51 -2.04 7.36
CA ARG A 34 -11.46 -3.06 7.42
C ARG A 34 -10.77 -3.28 6.08
N GLN A 35 -11.54 -3.39 4.99
CA GLN A 35 -10.96 -3.57 3.66
C GLN A 35 -10.09 -2.37 3.26
N GLU A 36 -10.56 -1.15 3.51
CA GLU A 36 -9.78 0.07 3.25
C GLU A 36 -8.48 0.08 4.07
N LEU A 37 -8.58 -0.18 5.37
CA LEU A 37 -7.42 -0.18 6.27
C LEU A 37 -6.38 -1.23 5.85
N PHE A 38 -6.85 -2.41 5.44
CA PHE A 38 -5.98 -3.46 4.92
C PHE A 38 -5.26 -3.04 3.64
N LEU A 39 -5.98 -2.46 2.66
CA LEU A 39 -5.36 -1.98 1.41
C LEU A 39 -4.35 -0.86 1.67
N ARG A 40 -4.59 0.01 2.67
CA ARG A 40 -3.62 1.02 3.09
C ARG A 40 -2.33 0.38 3.59
N TYR A 41 -2.41 -0.66 4.41
CA TYR A 41 -1.25 -1.40 4.89
C TYR A 41 -0.53 -2.16 3.79
N TRP A 42 -1.27 -2.90 2.96
CA TRP A 42 -0.69 -3.67 1.87
C TRP A 42 0.10 -2.77 0.93
N THR A 43 -0.52 -1.70 0.44
CA THR A 43 0.06 -0.88 -0.63
C THR A 43 1.33 -0.18 -0.18
N VAL A 44 1.41 0.33 1.05
CA VAL A 44 2.65 0.93 1.56
C VAL A 44 3.75 -0.10 1.76
N LYS A 45 3.42 -1.30 2.25
CA LYS A 45 4.39 -2.39 2.40
C LYS A 45 4.94 -2.85 1.06
N GLU A 46 4.07 -3.01 0.06
CA GLU A 46 4.52 -3.31 -1.31
C GLU A 46 5.44 -2.22 -1.87
N ALA A 47 5.08 -0.95 -1.71
CA ALA A 47 5.90 0.16 -2.18
C ALA A 47 7.29 0.14 -1.54
N TYR A 48 7.34 -0.09 -0.22
CA TYR A 48 8.58 -0.21 0.52
C TYR A 48 9.43 -1.41 0.08
N LEU A 49 8.84 -2.60 -0.02
CA LEU A 49 9.55 -3.82 -0.43
C LEU A 49 10.09 -3.75 -1.87
N LYS A 50 9.37 -3.04 -2.75
CA LYS A 50 9.86 -2.72 -4.10
C LYS A 50 11.04 -1.75 -4.04
N ALA A 51 10.97 -0.74 -3.19
CA ALA A 51 12.01 0.30 -3.08
C ALA A 51 13.34 -0.21 -2.48
N ILE A 52 13.31 -1.21 -1.59
CA ILE A 52 14.53 -1.82 -1.04
C ILE A 52 15.11 -2.94 -1.92
N GLY A 53 14.49 -3.22 -3.08
CA GLY A 53 14.96 -4.25 -4.02
C GLY A 53 14.83 -5.70 -3.53
N SER A 54 14.25 -5.95 -2.35
CA SER A 54 14.10 -7.29 -1.78
C SER A 54 12.99 -8.12 -2.45
N GLY A 55 12.06 -7.47 -3.15
CA GLY A 55 10.81 -8.10 -3.57
C GLY A 55 10.05 -8.71 -2.39
N LEU A 56 9.30 -9.80 -2.62
CA LEU A 56 8.55 -10.54 -1.59
C LEU A 56 9.42 -11.45 -0.69
N ARG A 57 10.76 -11.42 -0.84
CA ARG A 57 11.66 -12.27 -0.03
C ARG A 57 11.75 -11.78 1.41
N PHE A 58 11.47 -10.50 1.65
CA PHE A 58 11.36 -9.95 3.00
C PHE A 58 9.93 -10.13 3.53
N PRO A 59 9.74 -10.67 4.75
CA PRO A 59 8.41 -10.89 5.29
C PRO A 59 7.70 -9.55 5.53
N MET A 60 6.57 -9.32 4.84
CA MET A 60 5.75 -8.12 5.02
C MET A 60 5.32 -7.92 6.48
N THR A 61 5.17 -9.00 7.24
CA THR A 61 4.84 -8.98 8.68
C THR A 61 5.93 -8.36 9.56
N ALA A 62 7.17 -8.24 9.07
CA ALA A 62 8.29 -7.65 9.79
C ALA A 62 8.45 -6.14 9.55
N CYS A 63 7.69 -5.55 8.62
CA CYS A 63 7.63 -4.09 8.46
C CYS A 63 6.38 -3.57 9.14
N GLU A 64 6.49 -2.73 10.16
CA GLU A 64 5.32 -2.11 10.79
C GLU A 64 5.14 -0.68 10.32
N PHE A 65 3.94 -0.33 9.86
CA PHE A 65 3.62 1.03 9.44
C PHE A 65 2.54 1.66 10.31
N ASP A 66 2.58 2.98 10.45
CA ASP A 66 1.40 3.78 10.78
C ASP A 66 0.79 4.33 9.49
N VAL A 67 -0.52 4.18 9.30
CA VAL A 67 -1.27 4.61 8.11
C VAL A 67 -2.47 5.50 8.48
N GLY A 68 -3.05 6.20 7.50
CA GLY A 68 -4.31 6.94 7.67
C GLY A 68 -4.27 8.42 7.25
N THR A 69 -3.10 9.06 7.26
CA THR A 69 -2.94 10.51 6.99
C THR A 69 -2.41 10.83 5.58
N GLY A 70 -2.36 9.84 4.68
CA GLY A 70 -1.72 9.98 3.36
C GLY A 70 -0.18 10.07 3.40
N ARG A 71 0.41 10.16 4.60
CA ARG A 71 1.85 10.12 4.86
C ARG A 71 2.17 8.97 5.82
N PRO A 72 2.23 7.73 5.32
CA PRO A 72 2.59 6.59 6.16
C PRO A 72 3.96 6.76 6.82
N ARG A 73 4.16 6.13 7.97
CA ARG A 73 5.45 6.13 8.66
C ARG A 73 5.88 4.71 8.98
N LEU A 74 7.11 4.36 8.65
CA LEU A 74 7.71 3.10 9.10
C LEU A 74 7.98 3.22 10.60
N ARG A 75 7.31 2.40 11.40
CA ARG A 75 7.42 2.37 12.86
C ARG A 75 8.54 1.45 13.32
N SER A 76 8.63 0.27 12.74
CA SER A 76 9.61 -0.75 13.12
C SER A 76 9.93 -1.65 11.93
N LEU A 77 11.16 -2.15 11.91
CA LEU A 77 11.58 -3.20 11.01
C LEU A 77 12.22 -4.31 11.83
N GLY A 78 11.73 -5.54 11.66
CA GLY A 78 12.25 -6.72 12.35
C GLY A 78 13.69 -7.10 11.95
N ALA A 79 14.31 -6.44 10.96
CA ALA A 79 15.62 -6.80 10.40
C ALA A 79 16.71 -5.72 10.54
N GLY A 80 16.48 -4.62 11.27
CA GLY A 80 17.54 -3.65 11.60
C GLY A 80 17.33 -2.21 11.08
N HIS A 81 18.22 -1.30 11.52
CA HIS A 81 18.05 0.17 11.45
C HIS A 81 18.43 0.80 10.09
N GLU A 82 19.02 0.06 9.16
CA GLU A 82 19.54 0.59 7.89
C GLU A 82 18.45 1.15 6.95
N HIS A 83 17.18 0.90 7.26
CA HIS A 83 16.05 1.30 6.44
C HIS A 83 15.29 2.55 6.93
N ALA A 84 15.86 3.29 7.89
CA ALA A 84 15.26 4.54 8.39
C ALA A 84 15.23 5.68 7.33
N ARG A 85 15.89 5.50 6.18
CA ARG A 85 16.03 6.51 5.14
C ARG A 85 14.91 6.47 4.10
N TYR A 86 13.66 6.19 4.47
CA TYR A 86 12.55 6.19 3.50
C TYR A 86 11.43 7.14 3.90
N THR A 87 10.94 7.90 2.92
CA THR A 87 9.72 8.69 3.04
C THR A 87 8.62 8.05 2.21
N PHE A 88 7.37 8.17 2.70
CA PHE A 88 6.22 7.51 2.11
C PHE A 88 5.11 8.50 1.80
N ARG A 89 4.47 8.30 0.66
CA ARG A 89 3.26 9.03 0.26
C ARG A 89 2.22 8.03 -0.21
N GLN A 90 0.98 8.25 0.17
CA GLN A 90 -0.14 7.40 -0.19
C GLN A 90 -1.36 8.23 -0.60
N TRP A 91 -2.04 7.77 -1.66
CA TRP A 91 -3.23 8.40 -2.22
C TRP A 91 -4.33 7.37 -2.39
N ALA A 92 -5.57 7.79 -2.13
CA ALA A 92 -6.76 7.03 -2.51
C ALA A 92 -7.08 7.31 -3.99
N ALA A 93 -7.43 6.26 -4.72
CA ALA A 93 -7.95 6.37 -6.08
C ALA A 93 -9.49 6.38 -6.06
N PRO A 94 -10.15 6.96 -7.07
CA PRO A 94 -11.62 7.06 -7.12
C PRO A 94 -12.36 5.70 -7.10
N ASP A 95 -11.70 4.63 -7.53
CA ASP A 95 -12.22 3.26 -7.52
C ASP A 95 -12.10 2.56 -6.15
N GLY A 96 -11.56 3.24 -5.14
CA GLY A 96 -11.30 2.67 -3.81
C GLY A 96 -9.96 1.94 -3.68
N ALA A 97 -9.12 1.94 -4.73
CA ALA A 97 -7.75 1.46 -4.64
C ALA A 97 -6.84 2.47 -3.91
N PHE A 98 -5.66 2.00 -3.50
CA PHE A 98 -4.61 2.86 -2.95
C PHE A 98 -3.35 2.79 -3.81
N LEU A 99 -2.71 3.94 -3.98
CA LEU A 99 -1.37 4.07 -4.52
C LEU A 99 -0.45 4.48 -3.38
N ALA A 100 0.70 3.82 -3.27
CA ALA A 100 1.76 4.23 -2.36
C ALA A 100 3.10 4.33 -3.09
N VAL A 101 3.91 5.30 -2.68
CA VAL A 101 5.28 5.51 -3.16
C VAL A 101 6.19 5.54 -1.93
N ALA A 102 7.31 4.83 -2.02
CA ALA A 102 8.41 4.88 -1.05
C ALA A 102 9.64 5.45 -1.75
N VAL A 103 10.26 6.47 -1.17
CA VAL A 103 11.45 7.12 -1.71
C VAL A 103 12.58 7.02 -0.71
N GLN A 104 13.73 6.51 -1.14
CA GLN A 104 14.93 6.52 -0.32
C GLN A 104 15.48 7.94 -0.24
N GLY A 105 15.59 8.49 0.98
CA GLY A 105 16.32 9.70 1.25
C GLY A 105 17.81 9.47 0.97
N GLY A 106 18.30 10.06 -0.12
CA GLY A 106 19.74 10.20 -0.35
C GLY A 106 20.29 11.39 0.44
N THR A 107 21.60 11.36 0.73
CA THR A 107 22.37 12.58 0.93
C THR A 107 22.42 13.31 -0.41
N VAL A 108 21.40 14.10 -0.71
CA VAL A 108 21.42 14.98 -1.88
C VAL A 108 22.12 16.26 -1.46
N HIS A 109 23.28 16.56 -2.04
CA HIS A 109 23.81 17.92 -2.04
C HIS A 109 22.96 18.75 -3.02
N GLY A 110 21.88 19.32 -2.52
CA GLY A 110 20.96 20.16 -3.28
C GLY A 110 19.63 20.35 -2.54
N PRO A 111 18.87 21.41 -2.85
CA PRO A 111 17.57 21.64 -2.20
C PRO A 111 16.61 20.48 -2.47
N GLU A 112 15.82 20.13 -1.45
CA GLU A 112 14.69 19.20 -1.58
C GLU A 112 13.80 19.68 -2.73
N ARG A 113 13.64 18.84 -3.76
CA ARG A 113 12.83 19.19 -4.94
C ARG A 113 11.49 18.52 -4.86
N ASP A 114 10.42 19.31 -4.97
CA ASP A 114 9.09 18.79 -5.18
C ASP A 114 9.03 18.01 -6.51
N VAL A 115 8.80 16.71 -6.44
CA VAL A 115 8.57 15.87 -7.62
C VAL A 115 7.06 15.76 -7.85
N PRO A 116 6.51 16.31 -8.95
CA PRO A 116 5.08 16.17 -9.23
C PRO A 116 4.76 14.73 -9.61
N VAL A 117 3.96 14.05 -8.78
CA VAL A 117 3.44 12.71 -9.06
C VAL A 117 2.08 12.84 -9.74
N ARG A 118 1.99 12.42 -11.01
CA ARG A 118 0.71 12.29 -11.73
C ARG A 118 0.21 10.86 -11.66
N VAL A 119 -0.94 10.66 -11.00
CA VAL A 119 -1.63 9.37 -10.94
C VAL A 119 -2.59 9.28 -12.11
N ARG A 120 -2.45 8.26 -12.95
CA ARG A 120 -3.42 7.94 -14.01
C ARG A 120 -4.12 6.64 -13.66
N THR A 121 -5.41 6.71 -13.37
CA THR A 121 -6.26 5.52 -13.26
C THR A 121 -6.78 5.16 -14.66
N PRO A 122 -6.65 3.90 -15.11
CA PRO A 122 -7.30 3.45 -16.33
C PRO A 122 -8.80 3.71 -16.22
N ARG A 123 -9.44 4.25 -17.27
CA ARG A 123 -10.92 4.29 -17.29
C ARG A 123 -11.43 2.84 -17.23
N PRO A 124 -12.57 2.59 -16.57
CA PRO A 124 -13.26 1.30 -16.72
C PRO A 124 -13.43 1.04 -18.22
N ARG A 125 -13.10 -0.18 -18.69
CA ARG A 125 -13.47 -0.57 -20.05
C ARG A 125 -14.99 -0.60 -20.08
N GLU A 126 -15.62 0.23 -20.91
CA GLU A 126 -17.01 0.02 -21.29
C GLU A 126 -17.11 -1.37 -21.91
N GLU A 127 -17.92 -2.25 -21.32
CA GLU A 127 -18.27 -3.52 -21.93
C GLU A 127 -19.03 -3.19 -23.23
N SER A 128 -18.43 -3.54 -24.38
CA SER A 128 -19.15 -3.49 -25.65
C SER A 128 -20.35 -4.43 -25.56
N PRO A 129 -21.58 -3.99 -25.92
CA PRO A 129 -22.74 -4.88 -25.91
C PRO A 129 -22.48 -6.06 -26.85
N GLN A 130 -22.68 -7.28 -26.36
CA GLN A 130 -22.63 -8.47 -27.19
C GLN A 130 -23.72 -8.37 -28.27
N PRO A 131 -23.44 -8.75 -29.54
CA PRO A 131 -24.48 -8.80 -30.55
C PRO A 131 -25.50 -9.87 -30.16
N THR A 132 -26.75 -9.46 -29.94
CA THR A 132 -27.90 -10.36 -29.88
C THR A 132 -28.00 -11.11 -31.20
N ALA A 133 -27.72 -12.41 -31.18
CA ALA A 133 -28.05 -13.30 -32.28
C ALA A 133 -29.58 -13.54 -32.27
N PHE A 134 -30.22 -13.33 -33.42
CA PHE A 134 -31.53 -13.85 -33.77
C PHE A 134 -31.34 -14.94 -34.83
#